data_AF-A0A176RYF6-F1
#
_entry.id   AF-A0A176RYF6-F1
#
_cell.length_a   1.000
_cell.length_b   1.000
_cell.length_c   1.000
_cell.angle_alpha   90.00
_cell.angle_beta   90.00
_cell.angle_gamma   90.00
#
_symmetry.space_group_name_H-M   'P 1'
#
loop_
_entity.id
_entity.type
_entity.pdbx_description
1 polymer ?
#
loop_
_entity_poly.entity_id
_entity_poly.type
_entity_poly.pdbx_seq_one_letter_code
_entity_poly.pdbx_strand_id
1 'polypeptide(L)'
;VHTYRLAPHSKGDDNRDAEEIKSYREKDPINLFAATHENVYKEVLDTINRNIARIIEEIEEEELKIEDYLATLNKPADAVDWKKYKPSGERCVTLLNQFFHEAMADGNTVFIGEDVLSPYGGAFKVAKGLSDKFPARVFSTPISEAAITGIGNGLALSGIKTYVEIMFGDFVTLAMDQIINHASKFYYMYN
;
A
#
# COMPACT_ATOMS: atom_id res chain seq x y z
N VAL A 1 -20.30 -5.02 10.78
CA VAL A 1 -19.94 -5.83 11.96
C VAL A 1 -19.72 -4.87 13.11
N HIS A 2 -20.46 -4.99 14.21
CA HIS A 2 -20.17 -4.21 15.42
C HIS A 2 -19.02 -4.91 16.16
N THR A 3 -17.84 -4.29 16.17
CA THR A 3 -16.66 -4.82 16.85
C THR A 3 -16.40 -4.01 18.12
N TYR A 4 -16.12 -4.68 19.24
CA TYR A 4 -15.77 -4.03 20.50
C TYR A 4 -14.37 -4.45 20.95
N ARG A 5 -13.53 -3.47 21.33
CA ARG A 5 -12.16 -3.73 21.76
C ARG A 5 -12.14 -4.21 23.20
N LEU A 6 -11.75 -5.45 23.46
CA LEU A 6 -11.76 -6.05 24.82
C LEU A 6 -10.56 -5.67 25.70
N ALA A 7 -9.53 -5.08 25.09
CA ALA A 7 -8.29 -4.65 25.73
C ALA A 7 -8.14 -3.12 25.64
N PRO A 8 -7.33 -2.49 26.51
CA PRO A 8 -7.02 -1.06 26.39
C PRO A 8 -6.21 -0.73 25.13
N HIS A 9 -6.06 0.57 24.84
CA HIS A 9 -5.23 1.03 23.72
C HIS A 9 -3.74 0.90 24.06
N SER A 10 -3.38 1.19 25.30
CA SER A 10 -2.03 1.07 25.82
C SER A 10 -2.03 0.37 27.19
N LYS A 11 -0.86 -0.09 27.65
CA LYS A 11 -0.76 -0.69 28.98
C LYS A 11 -1.01 0.39 30.05
N GLY A 12 -2.22 0.43 30.61
CA GLY A 12 -2.57 1.27 31.76
C GLY A 12 -3.63 2.34 31.52
N ASP A 13 -4.27 2.40 30.35
CA ASP A 13 -5.26 3.45 30.02
C ASP A 13 -6.72 2.96 29.95
N ASP A 14 -7.05 1.84 30.59
CA ASP A 14 -8.43 1.33 30.57
C ASP A 14 -9.33 2.01 31.62
N ASN A 15 -9.91 3.14 31.24
CA ASN A 15 -10.88 3.88 32.07
C ASN A 15 -12.34 3.45 31.85
N ARG A 16 -12.58 2.36 31.10
CA ARG A 16 -13.93 1.86 30.79
C ARG A 16 -14.47 1.04 31.95
N ASP A 17 -15.81 0.93 32.04
CA ASP A 17 -16.45 0.11 33.04
C ASP A 17 -16.10 -1.38 32.85
N ALA A 18 -15.66 -2.03 33.92
CA ALA A 18 -15.33 -3.44 33.92
C ALA A 18 -16.54 -4.31 33.54
N GLU A 19 -17.75 -3.93 33.94
CA GLU A 19 -18.98 -4.67 33.60
C GLU A 19 -19.34 -4.51 32.13
N GLU A 20 -19.07 -3.35 31.53
CA GLU A 20 -19.20 -3.14 30.09
C GLU A 20 -18.27 -4.11 29.34
N ILE A 21 -16.97 -4.12 29.67
CA ILE A 21 -15.97 -4.98 29.04
C ILE A 21 -16.35 -6.46 29.20
N LYS A 22 -16.79 -6.86 30.39
CA LYS A 22 -17.22 -8.23 30.67
C LYS A 22 -18.37 -8.66 29.78
N SER A 23 -19.40 -7.81 29.62
CA SER A 23 -20.55 -8.11 28.76
C SER A 23 -20.17 -8.38 27.29
N TYR A 24 -19.11 -7.73 26.80
CA TYR A 24 -18.56 -7.97 25.47
C TYR A 24 -17.62 -9.17 25.42
N ARG A 25 -16.84 -9.44 26.46
CA ARG A 25 -16.01 -10.66 26.55
C ARG A 25 -16.84 -11.93 26.47
N GLU A 26 -18.01 -11.95 27.09
CA GLU A 26 -18.94 -13.09 27.08
C GLU A 26 -19.55 -13.36 25.69
N LYS A 27 -19.59 -12.36 24.81
CA LYS A 27 -20.13 -12.46 23.46
C LYS A 27 -19.05 -12.50 22.39
N ASP A 28 -17.78 -12.43 22.78
CA ASP A 28 -16.65 -12.43 21.87
C ASP A 28 -16.56 -13.77 21.14
N PRO A 29 -16.52 -13.78 19.79
CA PRO A 29 -16.51 -15.01 19.02
C PRO A 29 -15.32 -15.92 19.34
N ILE A 30 -14.14 -15.38 19.68
CA ILE A 30 -12.95 -16.18 19.98
C ILE A 30 -13.08 -16.82 21.36
N ASN A 31 -13.53 -16.07 22.37
CA ASN A 31 -13.77 -16.62 23.71
C ASN A 31 -14.89 -17.69 23.69
N LEU A 32 -15.97 -17.43 22.95
CA LEU A 32 -17.05 -18.41 22.77
C LEU A 32 -16.56 -19.66 22.03
N PHE A 33 -15.75 -19.49 20.99
CA PHE A 33 -15.14 -20.61 20.27
C PHE A 33 -14.22 -21.44 21.20
N ALA A 34 -13.39 -20.78 22.01
CA ALA A 34 -12.56 -21.44 22.99
C ALA A 34 -13.37 -22.25 24.03
N ALA A 35 -14.50 -21.70 24.49
CA ALA A 35 -15.36 -22.35 25.47
C ALA A 35 -16.19 -23.51 24.88
N THR A 36 -16.58 -23.42 23.61
CA THR A 36 -17.48 -24.41 22.97
C THR A 36 -16.73 -25.49 22.17
N HIS A 37 -15.51 -25.21 21.73
CA HIS A 37 -14.69 -26.09 20.89
C HIS A 37 -13.29 -26.27 21.49
N GLU A 38 -13.24 -26.55 22.80
CA GLU A 38 -12.00 -26.57 23.61
C GLU A 38 -10.85 -27.37 22.96
N ASN A 39 -11.13 -28.57 22.45
CA ASN A 39 -10.10 -29.43 21.85
C ASN A 39 -9.50 -28.79 20.58
N VAL A 40 -10.34 -28.27 19.69
CA VAL A 40 -9.90 -27.62 18.43
C VAL A 40 -9.15 -26.33 18.75
N TYR A 41 -9.66 -25.55 19.71
CA TYR A 41 -9.01 -24.33 20.15
C TYR A 41 -7.61 -24.61 20.73
N LYS A 42 -7.48 -25.63 21.60
CA LYS A 42 -6.20 -26.05 22.16
C LYS A 42 -5.22 -26.50 21.08
N GLU A 43 -5.67 -27.29 20.11
CA GLU A 43 -4.83 -27.75 19.00
C GLU A 43 -4.27 -26.58 18.16
N VAL A 44 -5.12 -25.60 17.84
CA VAL A 44 -4.72 -24.38 17.13
C VAL A 44 -3.73 -23.57 17.97
N LEU A 45 -4.03 -23.38 19.25
CA LEU A 45 -3.19 -22.61 20.17
C LEU A 45 -1.81 -23.27 20.35
N ASP A 46 -1.75 -24.59 20.50
CA ASP A 46 -0.50 -25.35 20.59
C ASP A 46 0.32 -25.25 19.30
N THR A 47 -0.35 -25.22 18.15
CA THR A 47 0.31 -25.02 16.85
C THR A 47 0.90 -23.62 16.74
N ILE A 48 0.16 -22.58 17.14
CA ILE A 48 0.65 -21.20 17.17
C ILE A 48 1.85 -21.09 18.12
N ASN A 49 1.74 -21.63 19.34
CA ASN A 49 2.80 -21.56 20.34
C ASN A 49 4.07 -22.28 19.88
N ARG A 50 3.96 -23.46 19.24
CA ARG A 50 5.10 -24.15 18.64
C ARG A 50 5.75 -23.35 17.53
N ASN A 51 4.96 -22.69 16.67
CA ASN A 51 5.50 -21.84 15.62
C ASN A 51 6.25 -20.64 16.19
N ILE A 52 5.72 -19.99 17.22
CA ILE A 52 6.37 -18.88 17.92
C ILE A 52 7.68 -19.36 18.56
N ALA A 53 7.65 -20.48 19.30
CA ALA A 53 8.84 -21.03 19.94
C ALA A 53 9.93 -21.36 18.93
N ARG A 54 9.58 -22.02 17.81
CA ARG A 54 10.51 -22.31 16.72
C ARG A 54 11.14 -21.03 16.14
N ILE A 55 10.32 -19.99 15.89
CA ILE A 55 10.83 -18.71 15.37
C ILE A 55 11.79 -18.07 16.38
N ILE A 56 11.47 -18.11 17.68
CA ILE A 56 12.34 -17.58 18.74
C ILE A 56 13.68 -18.35 18.78
N GLU A 57 13.65 -19.67 18.65
CA GLU A 57 14.87 -20.51 18.59
C GLU A 57 15.71 -20.26 17.32
N GLU A 58 15.07 -19.88 16.21
CA GLU A 58 15.72 -19.57 14.93
C GLU A 58 16.31 -18.15 14.86
N ILE A 59 15.84 -17.23 15.71
CA ILE A 59 16.38 -15.87 15.78
C ILE A 59 17.69 -15.90 16.57
N GLU A 60 18.80 -15.57 15.91
CA GLU A 60 20.05 -15.27 16.59
C GLU A 60 19.87 -14.03 17.48
N GLU A 61 20.34 -14.08 18.74
CA GLU A 61 20.30 -12.95 19.69
C GLU A 61 21.20 -11.77 19.27
N GLU A 62 21.70 -11.73 18.04
CA GLU A 62 22.47 -10.58 17.56
C GLU A 62 21.55 -9.37 17.40
N GLU A 63 21.70 -8.44 18.34
CA GLU A 63 21.14 -7.10 18.22
C GLU A 63 21.60 -6.50 16.90
N LEU A 64 20.64 -6.08 16.07
CA LEU A 64 20.90 -5.40 14.80
C LEU A 64 21.84 -4.22 15.07
N LYS A 65 23.05 -4.29 14.52
CA LYS A 65 24.01 -3.20 14.64
C LYS A 65 23.43 -1.99 13.95
N ILE A 66 23.59 -0.82 14.57
CA ILE A 66 23.07 0.42 14.01
C ILE A 66 23.65 0.69 12.61
N GLU A 67 24.87 0.24 12.36
CA GLU A 67 25.54 0.33 11.07
C GLU A 67 24.79 -0.45 9.98
N ASP A 68 24.26 -1.63 10.29
CA ASP A 68 23.52 -2.47 9.34
C ASP A 68 22.16 -1.83 9.02
N TYR A 69 21.49 -1.25 10.01
CA TYR A 69 20.28 -0.46 9.81
C TYR A 69 20.55 0.80 8.97
N LEU A 70 21.62 1.53 9.24
CA LEU A 70 21.99 2.73 8.46
C LEU A 70 22.42 2.38 7.03
N ALA A 71 22.99 1.19 6.80
CA ALA A 71 23.38 0.74 5.47
C ALA A 71 22.16 0.51 4.56
N THR A 72 21.03 0.02 5.09
CA THR A 72 19.79 -0.15 4.31
C THR A 72 19.12 1.18 3.98
N LEU A 73 19.20 2.18 4.89
CA LEU A 73 18.72 3.55 4.64
C LEU A 73 19.52 4.26 3.52
N ASN A 74 20.82 3.99 3.47
CA ASN A 74 21.74 4.65 2.55
C ASN A 74 21.95 3.90 1.25
N LYS A 75 21.10 2.91 0.91
CA LYS A 75 21.19 2.25 -0.39
C LYS A 75 21.03 3.33 -1.47
N PRO A 76 22.11 3.68 -2.20
CA PRO A 76 22.01 4.75 -3.17
C PRO A 76 21.00 4.31 -4.22
N ALA A 77 20.09 5.21 -4.59
CA ALA A 77 19.31 5.01 -5.80
C ALA A 77 20.29 4.66 -6.93
N ASP A 78 19.91 3.69 -7.78
CA ASP A 78 20.73 3.31 -8.92
C ASP A 78 21.21 4.58 -9.65
N ALA A 79 22.49 4.63 -9.99
CA ALA A 79 23.07 5.80 -10.64
C ALA A 79 22.30 6.08 -11.93
N VAL A 80 21.46 7.13 -11.93
CA VAL A 80 20.70 7.54 -13.10
C VAL A 80 21.62 8.41 -13.97
N ASP A 81 21.80 8.02 -15.23
CA ASP A 81 22.49 8.84 -16.23
C ASP A 81 21.61 10.02 -16.63
N TRP A 82 21.83 11.16 -15.97
CA TRP A 82 21.11 12.40 -16.24
C TRP A 82 21.60 13.02 -17.55
N LYS A 83 20.75 12.98 -18.57
CA LYS A 83 21.02 13.68 -19.84
C LYS A 83 20.37 15.05 -19.79
N LYS A 84 21.17 16.10 -20.06
CA LYS A 84 20.64 17.46 -20.22
C LYS A 84 19.63 17.46 -21.37
N TYR A 85 18.36 17.69 -21.04
CA TYR A 85 17.31 17.80 -22.04
C TYR A 85 17.53 19.05 -22.91
N LYS A 86 17.43 18.88 -24.23
CA LYS A 86 17.39 19.98 -25.19
C LYS A 86 15.93 20.16 -25.61
N PRO A 87 15.30 21.32 -25.34
CA PRO A 87 13.91 21.56 -25.72
C PRO A 87 13.68 21.32 -27.20
N SER A 88 12.78 20.39 -27.53
CA SER A 88 12.41 20.06 -28.92
C SER A 88 11.45 21.06 -29.55
N GLY A 89 10.84 21.95 -28.76
CA GLY A 89 9.72 22.79 -29.19
C GLY A 89 8.35 22.08 -29.12
N GLU A 90 8.34 20.79 -28.77
CA GLU A 90 7.11 20.03 -28.57
C GLU A 90 6.36 20.45 -27.31
N ARG A 91 5.03 20.26 -27.33
CA ARG A 91 4.19 20.49 -26.16
C ARG A 91 4.54 19.45 -25.08
N CYS A 92 4.59 19.87 -23.82
CA CYS A 92 4.87 18.99 -22.68
C CYS A 92 3.93 17.75 -22.65
N VAL A 93 2.64 17.95 -22.93
CA VAL A 93 1.66 16.85 -23.03
C VAL A 93 2.05 15.80 -24.07
N THR A 94 2.58 16.21 -25.22
CA THR A 94 3.01 15.29 -26.29
C THR A 94 4.17 14.43 -25.79
N LEU A 95 5.12 15.05 -25.09
CA LEU A 95 6.28 14.36 -24.52
C LEU A 95 5.87 13.38 -23.41
N LEU A 96 4.95 13.77 -22.53
CA LEU A 96 4.41 12.90 -21.49
C LEU A 96 3.65 11.71 -22.09
N ASN A 97 2.78 11.95 -23.09
CA ASN A 97 2.06 10.89 -23.76
C ASN A 97 3.02 9.89 -24.43
N GLN A 98 4.04 10.37 -25.14
CA GLN A 98 5.08 9.53 -25.73
C GLN A 98 5.79 8.69 -24.66
N PHE A 99 6.20 9.32 -23.56
CA PHE A 99 6.84 8.64 -22.43
C PHE A 99 5.96 7.49 -21.91
N PHE A 100 4.67 7.70 -21.67
CA PHE A 100 3.81 6.62 -21.16
C PHE A 100 3.60 5.50 -22.18
N HIS A 101 3.53 5.81 -23.47
CA HIS A 101 3.47 4.78 -24.53
C HIS A 101 4.72 3.90 -24.58
N GLU A 102 5.89 4.48 -24.32
CA GLU A 102 7.17 3.75 -24.23
C GLU A 102 7.29 3.00 -22.90
N ALA A 103 7.00 3.65 -21.77
CA ALA A 103 7.10 3.07 -20.44
C ALA A 103 6.18 1.85 -20.24
N MET A 104 4.98 1.88 -20.83
CA MET A 104 4.03 0.77 -20.74
C MET A 104 4.34 -0.40 -21.69
N ALA A 105 5.34 -0.28 -22.58
CA ALA A 105 5.71 -1.36 -23.50
C ALA A 105 6.38 -2.57 -22.80
N ASP A 106 6.72 -2.45 -21.52
CA ASP A 106 7.33 -3.50 -20.69
C ASP A 106 6.44 -4.72 -20.41
N GLY A 107 5.14 -4.63 -20.71
CA GLY A 107 4.16 -5.71 -20.55
C GLY A 107 3.57 -5.86 -19.14
N ASN A 108 4.08 -5.17 -18.13
CA ASN A 108 3.60 -5.30 -16.73
C ASN A 108 3.10 -3.97 -16.13
N THR A 109 3.52 -2.82 -16.67
CA THR A 109 3.13 -1.52 -16.12
C THR A 109 1.63 -1.25 -16.27
N VAL A 110 1.02 -0.70 -15.22
CA VAL A 110 -0.39 -0.26 -15.16
C VAL A 110 -0.48 1.26 -15.06
N PHE A 111 -1.53 1.85 -15.64
CA PHE A 111 -1.88 3.27 -15.53
C PHE A 111 -3.31 3.41 -15.01
N ILE A 112 -3.51 4.17 -13.94
CA ILE A 112 -4.84 4.43 -13.36
C ILE A 112 -5.07 5.91 -13.12
N GLY A 113 -6.33 6.34 -13.25
CA GLY A 113 -6.74 7.71 -12.94
C GLY A 113 -8.16 8.00 -13.43
N GLU A 114 -8.58 9.25 -13.29
CA GLU A 114 -9.92 9.70 -13.69
C GLU A 114 -9.98 10.03 -15.19
N ASP A 115 -11.01 9.51 -15.87
CA ASP A 115 -11.27 9.73 -17.31
C ASP A 115 -10.08 9.41 -18.24
N VAL A 116 -9.16 8.53 -17.83
CA VAL A 116 -7.94 8.22 -18.59
C VAL A 116 -8.18 7.38 -19.85
N LEU A 117 -9.38 6.84 -20.02
CA LEU A 117 -9.73 5.97 -21.15
C LEU A 117 -10.04 6.77 -22.43
N SER A 118 -9.69 6.20 -23.57
CA SER A 118 -10.15 6.66 -24.88
C SER A 118 -11.69 6.65 -24.98
N PRO A 119 -12.31 7.59 -25.71
CA PRO A 119 -11.68 8.64 -26.53
C PRO A 119 -11.25 9.89 -25.74
N TYR A 120 -11.54 9.97 -24.44
CA TYR A 120 -11.17 11.15 -23.66
C TYR A 120 -9.65 11.20 -23.43
N GLY A 121 -9.05 10.15 -22.88
CA GLY A 121 -7.59 10.05 -22.71
C GLY A 121 -7.01 11.00 -21.67
N GLY A 122 -7.79 11.32 -20.64
CA GLY A 122 -7.47 12.31 -19.60
C GLY A 122 -7.80 13.76 -19.99
N ALA A 123 -7.94 14.61 -18.97
CA ALA A 123 -8.32 16.02 -19.12
C ALA A 123 -7.37 16.78 -20.04
N PHE A 124 -6.06 16.49 -19.92
CA PHE A 124 -5.02 17.12 -20.70
C PHE A 124 -4.51 16.28 -21.87
N LYS A 125 -5.07 15.10 -22.13
CA LYS A 125 -4.64 14.16 -23.20
C LYS A 125 -3.31 13.48 -22.97
N VAL A 126 -2.84 13.40 -21.73
CA VAL A 126 -1.63 12.65 -21.36
C VAL A 126 -1.81 11.15 -21.61
N ALA A 127 -2.98 10.59 -21.28
CA ALA A 127 -3.30 9.17 -21.47
C ALA A 127 -3.90 8.82 -22.86
N LYS A 128 -3.90 9.76 -23.81
CA LYS A 128 -4.53 9.58 -25.13
C LYS A 128 -4.00 8.31 -25.83
N GLY A 129 -4.92 7.42 -26.18
CA GLY A 129 -4.64 6.18 -26.90
C GLY A 129 -3.94 5.10 -26.08
N LEU A 130 -3.66 5.32 -24.78
CA LEU A 130 -3.06 4.29 -23.94
C LEU A 130 -4.02 3.12 -23.75
N SER A 131 -5.30 3.38 -23.47
CA SER A 131 -6.29 2.31 -23.26
C SER A 131 -6.61 1.50 -24.51
N ASP A 132 -6.47 2.10 -25.70
CA ASP A 132 -6.64 1.38 -26.95
C ASP A 132 -5.47 0.42 -27.20
N LYS A 133 -4.24 0.83 -26.85
CA LYS A 133 -3.03 0.03 -27.01
C LYS A 133 -2.82 -0.99 -25.89
N PHE A 134 -3.26 -0.68 -24.68
CA PHE A 134 -3.05 -1.46 -23.46
C PHE A 134 -4.37 -1.68 -22.67
N PRO A 135 -5.40 -2.30 -23.26
CA PRO A 135 -6.76 -2.33 -22.71
C PRO A 135 -6.88 -3.02 -21.35
N ALA A 136 -5.99 -3.96 -21.04
CA ALA A 136 -5.97 -4.67 -19.76
C ALA A 136 -5.08 -4.00 -18.70
N ARG A 137 -4.53 -2.81 -18.97
CA ARG A 137 -3.54 -2.14 -18.10
C ARG A 137 -3.78 -0.64 -17.93
N VAL A 138 -4.85 -0.09 -18.51
CA VAL A 138 -5.26 1.30 -18.32
C VAL A 138 -6.68 1.28 -17.77
N PHE A 139 -6.87 1.81 -16.57
CA PHE A 139 -8.16 1.75 -15.88
C PHE A 139 -8.63 3.14 -15.46
N SER A 140 -9.90 3.44 -15.77
CA SER A 140 -10.57 4.60 -15.17
C SER A 140 -10.99 4.27 -13.75
N THR A 141 -10.92 5.26 -12.88
CA THR A 141 -11.36 5.16 -11.49
C THR A 141 -12.53 6.11 -11.19
N PRO A 142 -13.29 5.89 -10.10
CA PRO A 142 -14.15 6.92 -9.52
C PRO A 142 -13.35 8.15 -9.08
N ILE A 143 -14.03 9.28 -8.87
CA ILE A 143 -13.46 10.53 -8.36
C ILE A 143 -13.17 10.35 -6.86
N SER A 144 -11.97 9.89 -6.53
CA SER A 144 -11.52 9.64 -5.16
C SER A 144 -10.00 9.48 -5.11
N GLU A 145 -9.27 10.57 -4.97
CA GLU A 145 -7.81 10.64 -5.07
C GLU A 145 -7.11 9.74 -4.04
N ALA A 146 -7.67 9.65 -2.82
CA ALA A 146 -7.20 8.69 -1.82
C ALA A 146 -7.36 7.24 -2.29
N ALA A 147 -8.51 6.87 -2.86
CA ALA A 147 -8.72 5.51 -3.34
C ALA A 147 -7.80 5.18 -4.53
N ILE A 148 -7.66 6.10 -5.49
CA ILE A 148 -6.77 5.95 -6.65
C ILE A 148 -5.33 5.71 -6.17
N THR A 149 -4.85 6.55 -5.26
CA THR A 149 -3.48 6.45 -4.72
C THR A 149 -3.30 5.17 -3.91
N GLY A 150 -4.28 4.79 -3.09
CA GLY A 150 -4.23 3.55 -2.32
C GLY A 150 -4.19 2.29 -3.17
N ILE A 151 -4.96 2.26 -4.27
CA ILE A 151 -4.89 1.17 -5.28
C ILE A 151 -3.49 1.14 -5.91
N GLY A 152 -2.96 2.31 -6.29
CA GLY A 152 -1.61 2.42 -6.85
C GLY A 152 -0.53 1.89 -5.90
N ASN A 153 -0.62 2.24 -4.61
CA ASN A 153 0.25 1.72 -3.57
C ASN A 153 0.15 0.18 -3.48
N GLY A 154 -1.06 -0.37 -3.42
CA GLY A 154 -1.28 -1.83 -3.34
C GLY A 154 -0.73 -2.60 -4.54
N LEU A 155 -0.90 -2.07 -5.75
CA LEU A 155 -0.33 -2.64 -6.98
C LEU A 155 1.21 -2.61 -6.94
N ALA A 156 1.80 -1.49 -6.53
CA ALA A 156 3.24 -1.36 -6.38
C ALA A 156 3.82 -2.35 -5.36
N LEU A 157 3.15 -2.52 -4.22
CA LEU A 157 3.52 -3.52 -3.20
C LEU A 157 3.39 -4.96 -3.70
N SER A 158 2.52 -5.21 -4.67
CA SER A 158 2.36 -6.50 -5.33
C SER A 158 3.38 -6.74 -6.45
N GLY A 159 4.35 -5.84 -6.63
CA GLY A 159 5.38 -5.92 -7.67
C GLY A 159 4.94 -5.40 -9.05
N ILE A 160 3.81 -4.71 -9.14
CA ILE A 160 3.30 -4.14 -10.39
C ILE A 160 3.68 -2.66 -10.46
N LYS A 161 4.52 -2.30 -11.43
CA LYS A 161 4.86 -0.90 -11.69
C LYS A 161 3.60 -0.13 -12.09
N THR A 162 3.28 0.93 -11.34
CA THR A 162 2.00 1.63 -11.48
C THR A 162 2.19 3.13 -11.61
N TYR A 163 1.51 3.74 -12.58
CA TYR A 163 1.37 5.18 -12.71
C TYR A 163 -0.03 5.61 -12.28
N VAL A 164 -0.09 6.62 -11.42
CA VAL A 164 -1.33 7.22 -10.91
C VAL A 164 -1.45 8.64 -11.43
N GLU A 165 -2.56 8.96 -12.09
CA GLU A 165 -2.91 10.33 -12.49
C GLU A 165 -3.93 10.92 -11.51
N ILE A 166 -3.56 12.06 -10.90
CA ILE A 166 -4.50 12.95 -10.23
C ILE A 166 -4.78 14.11 -11.19
N MET A 167 -6.06 14.34 -11.51
CA MET A 167 -6.47 15.19 -12.63
C MET A 167 -5.94 16.64 -12.51
N PHE A 168 -6.00 17.21 -11.30
CA PHE A 168 -5.53 18.56 -10.99
C PHE A 168 -4.68 18.58 -9.72
N GLY A 169 -3.66 19.44 -9.70
CA GLY A 169 -2.76 19.58 -8.56
C GLY A 169 -3.48 19.97 -7.26
N ASP A 170 -4.58 20.72 -7.36
CA ASP A 170 -5.43 21.14 -6.25
C ASP A 170 -5.97 19.94 -5.43
N PHE A 171 -6.19 18.80 -6.10
CA PHE A 171 -6.75 17.60 -5.49
C PHE A 171 -5.71 16.66 -4.87
N VAL A 172 -4.40 16.94 -5.03
CA VAL A 172 -3.33 16.13 -4.43
C VAL A 172 -3.47 16.07 -2.90
N THR A 173 -4.01 17.12 -2.28
CA THR A 173 -4.26 17.17 -0.83
C THR A 173 -5.21 16.06 -0.35
N LEU A 174 -6.13 15.60 -1.21
CA LEU A 174 -7.06 14.50 -0.92
C LEU A 174 -6.35 13.14 -0.89
N ALA A 175 -5.17 13.01 -1.49
CA ALA A 175 -4.35 11.81 -1.49
C ALA A 175 -3.22 11.79 -0.43
N MET A 176 -3.04 12.87 0.33
CA MET A 176 -1.84 13.05 1.16
C MET A 176 -1.63 11.96 2.20
N ASP A 177 -2.69 11.42 2.81
CA ASP A 177 -2.55 10.31 3.75
C ASP A 177 -1.93 9.06 3.08
N GLN A 178 -2.41 8.72 1.88
CA GLN A 178 -1.89 7.61 1.07
C GLN A 178 -0.45 7.86 0.59
N ILE A 179 -0.07 9.11 0.32
CA ILE A 179 1.30 9.43 -0.09
C ILE A 179 2.25 9.41 1.12
N ILE A 180 1.87 10.06 2.21
CA ILE A 180 2.77 10.34 3.35
C ILE A 180 2.80 9.18 4.34
N ASN A 181 1.65 8.60 4.68
CA ASN A 181 1.60 7.55 5.69
C ASN A 181 1.76 6.14 5.10
N HIS A 182 1.42 5.96 3.83
CA HIS A 182 1.56 4.67 3.15
C HIS A 182 2.78 4.66 2.21
N ALA A 183 2.73 5.36 1.07
CA ALA A 183 3.71 5.22 0.01
C ALA A 183 5.17 5.53 0.46
N SER A 184 5.38 6.63 1.17
CA SER A 184 6.73 7.09 1.52
C SER A 184 7.39 6.34 2.68
N LYS A 185 6.57 5.77 3.59
CA LYS A 185 7.06 5.11 4.81
C LYS A 185 7.21 3.60 4.65
N PHE A 186 6.49 3.00 3.69
CA PHE A 186 6.39 1.54 3.60
C PHE A 186 7.75 0.85 3.50
N TYR A 187 8.65 1.37 2.66
CA TYR A 187 9.99 0.80 2.50
C TYR A 187 10.73 0.72 3.83
N TYR A 188 10.73 1.80 4.61
CA TYR A 188 11.45 1.90 5.88
C TYR A 188 10.78 1.14 7.03
N MET A 189 9.46 0.95 6.99
CA MET A 189 8.75 0.24 8.06
C MET A 189 8.83 -1.28 7.92
N TYR A 190 9.01 -1.79 6.70
CA TYR A 190 8.83 -3.20 6.40
C TYR A 190 9.95 -3.86 5.57
N ASN A 191 10.97 -3.11 5.12
CA ASN A 191 12.21 -3.65 4.54
C ASN A 191 13.42 -3.17 5.33
#